data_AF-A0A1Z5YR54-F1
#
_entry.id   AF-A0A1Z5YR54-F1
#
_cell.length_a   1.000
_cell.length_b   1.000
_cell.length_c   1.000
_cell.angle_alpha   90.00
_cell.angle_beta   90.00
_cell.angle_gamma   90.00
#
_symmetry.space_group_name_H-M   'P 1'
#
loop_
_entity.id
_entity.type
_entity.pdbx_description
1 polymer ?
#
loop_
_entity_poly.entity_id
_entity_poly.type
_entity_poly.pdbx_seq_one_letter_code
_entity_poly.pdbx_strand_id
1 'polypeptide(L)'
;MVKSRRNFLRTSGLLACGVALAACTLTKSGNVTSVTLNVAKVDAYAKAAQNFANIILSVPLVTATLGAAPVALINAAATGIVGAIDQINTAANGAATVSYD
;
A
#
# COMPACT_ATOMS: atom_id res chain seq x y z
N MET A 1 -3.45 -24.52 19.40
CA MET A 1 -4.21 -23.28 19.11
C MET A 1 -3.79 -22.62 17.77
N VAL A 2 -3.80 -23.34 16.65
CA VAL A 2 -3.27 -22.85 15.34
C VAL A 2 -4.35 -22.19 14.44
N LYS A 3 -5.64 -22.30 14.78
CA LYS A 3 -6.77 -21.76 13.99
C LYS A 3 -6.85 -20.22 13.97
N SER A 4 -6.38 -19.54 15.03
CA SER A 4 -6.49 -18.07 15.16
C SER A 4 -5.60 -17.30 14.16
N ARG A 5 -4.35 -17.73 13.95
CA ARG A 5 -3.42 -17.06 13.01
C ARG A 5 -3.86 -17.16 11.56
N ARG A 6 -4.36 -18.33 11.13
CA ARG A 6 -4.83 -18.52 9.75
C ARG A 6 -6.07 -17.69 9.47
N ASN A 7 -7.00 -17.61 10.43
CA ASN A 7 -8.18 -16.76 10.26
C ASN A 7 -7.81 -15.28 10.22
N PHE A 8 -6.92 -14.85 11.11
CA PHE A 8 -6.39 -13.49 11.13
C PHE A 8 -5.68 -13.10 9.83
N LEU A 9 -4.81 -13.96 9.28
CA LEU A 9 -4.13 -13.72 8.00
C LEU A 9 -5.10 -13.68 6.82
N ARG A 10 -6.18 -14.48 6.86
CA ARG A 10 -7.22 -14.46 5.81
C ARG A 10 -8.08 -13.21 5.90
N THR A 11 -8.50 -12.79 7.08
CA THR A 11 -9.30 -11.57 7.24
C THR A 11 -8.47 -10.32 6.96
N SER A 12 -7.23 -10.24 7.44
CA SER A 12 -6.32 -9.14 7.09
C SER A 12 -5.93 -9.16 5.61
N GLY A 13 -5.73 -10.32 5.00
CA GLY A 13 -5.50 -10.45 3.56
C GLY A 13 -6.71 -10.02 2.72
N LEU A 14 -7.92 -10.40 3.12
CA LEU A 14 -9.16 -9.94 2.45
C LEU A 14 -9.40 -8.45 2.62
N LEU A 15 -9.09 -7.88 3.79
CA LEU A 15 -9.15 -6.44 4.00
C LEU A 15 -8.11 -5.71 3.15
N ALA A 16 -6.88 -6.22 3.07
CA ALA A 16 -5.81 -5.68 2.22
C ALA A 16 -6.15 -5.74 0.72
N CYS A 17 -6.71 -6.86 0.25
CA CYS A 17 -7.18 -6.98 -1.13
C CYS A 17 -8.45 -6.16 -1.39
N GLY A 18 -9.33 -6.00 -0.40
CA GLY A 18 -10.55 -5.21 -0.49
C GLY A 18 -10.30 -3.71 -0.62
N VAL A 19 -9.27 -3.18 0.07
CA VAL A 19 -8.85 -1.78 -0.11
C VAL A 19 -8.04 -1.55 -1.37
N ALA A 20 -7.28 -2.55 -1.85
CA ALA A 20 -6.65 -2.48 -3.16
C ALA A 20 -7.69 -2.27 -4.28
N LEU A 21 -8.90 -2.79 -4.09
CA LEU A 21 -10.03 -2.60 -5.02
C LEU A 21 -10.62 -1.18 -5.01
N ALA A 22 -10.35 -0.34 -4.00
CA ALA A 22 -10.88 1.03 -3.96
C ALA A 22 -10.13 2.01 -4.90
N ALA A 23 -8.90 1.66 -5.27
CA ALA A 23 -8.13 2.39 -6.28
C ALA A 23 -8.39 1.87 -7.69
N CYS A 24 -8.94 0.66 -7.84
CA CYS A 24 -9.20 0.04 -9.13
C CYS A 24 -10.64 0.29 -9.60
N THR A 25 -10.81 0.71 -10.84
CA THR A 25 -12.11 0.74 -11.52
C THR A 25 -12.13 -0.27 -12.65
N LEU A 26 -13.22 -1.02 -12.77
CA LEU A 26 -13.48 -1.89 -13.90
C LEU A 26 -14.58 -1.29 -14.76
N THR A 27 -14.33 -1.20 -16.06
CA THR A 27 -15.34 -0.80 -17.04
C THR A 27 -15.42 -1.86 -18.14
N LYS A 28 -16.62 -2.08 -18.66
CA LYS A 28 -16.85 -2.97 -19.79
C LYS A 28 -17.62 -2.22 -20.86
N SER A 29 -17.13 -2.25 -22.09
CA SER A 29 -17.79 -1.65 -23.25
C SER A 29 -17.76 -2.63 -24.42
N GLY A 30 -18.94 -3.18 -24.75
CA GLY A 30 -19.03 -4.32 -25.67
C GLY A 30 -18.29 -5.53 -25.12
N ASN A 31 -17.34 -6.05 -25.91
CA ASN A 31 -16.47 -7.15 -25.51
C ASN A 31 -15.27 -6.70 -24.66
N VAL A 32 -14.84 -5.44 -24.76
CA VAL A 32 -13.61 -4.98 -24.11
C VAL A 32 -13.85 -4.73 -22.62
N THR A 33 -13.03 -5.34 -21.78
CA THR A 33 -12.94 -5.08 -20.33
C THR A 33 -11.68 -4.26 -20.05
N SER A 34 -11.84 -3.16 -19.32
CA SER A 34 -10.74 -2.29 -18.91
C SER A 34 -10.63 -2.25 -17.40
N VAL A 35 -9.41 -2.43 -16.89
CA VAL A 35 -9.06 -2.31 -15.47
C VAL A 35 -8.17 -1.08 -15.34
N THR A 36 -8.61 -0.09 -14.58
CA THR A 36 -7.86 1.14 -14.33
C THR A 36 -7.47 1.22 -12.86
N LEU A 37 -6.17 1.31 -12.58
CA LEU A 37 -5.64 1.61 -11.26
C LEU A 37 -5.42 3.11 -11.14
N ASN A 38 -6.06 3.75 -10.16
CA ASN A 38 -5.78 5.12 -9.76
C ASN A 38 -4.50 5.15 -8.91
N VAL A 39 -3.37 5.40 -9.56
CA VAL A 39 -2.05 5.40 -8.93
C VAL A 39 -1.89 6.58 -7.98
N ALA A 40 -2.55 7.72 -8.25
CA ALA A 40 -2.54 8.86 -7.34
C ALA A 40 -3.17 8.56 -5.98
N LYS A 41 -4.23 7.75 -5.94
CA LYS A 41 -4.82 7.27 -4.68
C LYS A 41 -3.86 6.34 -3.94
N VAL A 42 -3.20 5.43 -4.65
CA VAL A 42 -2.22 4.51 -4.05
C VAL A 42 -1.06 5.29 -3.43
N ASP A 43 -0.56 6.32 -4.13
CA ASP A 43 0.45 7.24 -3.62
C ASP A 43 0.01 7.96 -2.34
N ALA A 44 -1.22 8.49 -2.32
CA ALA A 44 -1.78 9.13 -1.13
C ALA A 44 -1.86 8.15 0.06
N TYR A 45 -2.24 6.89 -0.17
CA TYR A 45 -2.25 5.86 0.87
C TYR A 45 -0.85 5.49 1.36
N ALA A 46 0.13 5.42 0.47
CA ALA A 46 1.53 5.15 0.85
C ALA A 46 2.08 6.25 1.75
N LYS A 47 1.81 7.52 1.43
CA LYS A 47 2.16 8.68 2.27
C LYS A 47 1.46 8.65 3.62
N ALA A 48 0.17 8.26 3.65
CA ALA A 48 -0.55 8.09 4.91
C ALA A 48 0.08 6.99 5.79
N ALA A 49 0.47 5.85 5.20
CA ALA A 49 1.14 4.77 5.91
C ALA A 49 2.52 5.20 6.45
N GLN A 50 3.30 5.94 5.67
CA GLN A 50 4.58 6.51 6.12
C GLN A 50 4.38 7.45 7.31
N ASN A 51 3.39 8.35 7.25
CA ASN A 51 3.07 9.24 8.37
C ASN A 51 2.68 8.46 9.63
N PHE A 52 1.90 7.39 9.50
CA PHE A 52 1.55 6.53 10.61
C PHE A 52 2.78 5.82 11.22
N ALA A 53 3.69 5.31 10.39
CA ALA A 53 4.95 4.72 10.84
C ALA A 53 5.79 5.76 11.61
N ASN A 54 5.89 6.99 11.10
CA ASN A 54 6.60 8.08 11.76
C ASN A 54 5.97 8.43 13.13
N ILE A 55 4.65 8.42 13.25
CA ILE A 55 3.97 8.64 14.54
C ILE A 55 4.36 7.55 15.54
N ILE A 56 4.34 6.27 15.14
CA ILE A 56 4.74 5.16 16.02
C ILE A 56 6.20 5.30 16.44
N LEU A 57 7.09 5.59 15.49
CA LEU A 57 8.52 5.75 15.75
C LEU A 57 8.86 7.03 16.51
N SER A 58 7.94 8.00 16.61
CA SER A 58 8.12 9.18 17.46
C SER A 58 8.01 8.86 18.96
N VAL A 59 7.45 7.70 19.32
CA VAL A 59 7.31 7.25 20.70
C VAL A 59 8.65 6.67 21.21
N PRO A 60 9.31 7.31 22.21
CA PRO A 60 10.66 6.90 22.65
C PRO A 60 10.73 5.46 23.19
N LEU A 61 9.65 5.00 23.83
CA LEU A 61 9.57 3.63 24.34
C LEU A 61 9.63 2.59 23.20
N VAL A 62 9.02 2.90 22.06
CA VAL A 62 8.99 2.02 20.88
C VAL A 62 10.37 1.96 20.23
N THR A 63 11.02 3.09 20.03
CA THR A 63 12.37 3.13 19.44
C THR A 63 13.41 2.51 20.36
N ALA A 64 13.29 2.67 21.67
CA ALA A 64 14.15 2.02 22.66
C ALA A 64 13.99 0.50 22.67
N THR A 65 12.77 -0.03 22.50
CA THR A 65 12.53 -1.49 22.45
C THR A 65 12.92 -2.12 21.11
N LEU A 66 12.77 -1.40 20.00
CA LEU A 66 13.18 -1.88 18.67
C LEU A 66 14.71 -1.81 18.48
N GLY A 67 15.36 -0.79 19.03
CA GLY A 67 16.77 -0.49 18.79
C GLY A 67 17.02 0.23 17.47
N ALA A 68 18.23 0.79 17.31
CA ALA A 68 18.55 1.71 16.22
C ALA A 68 18.52 1.07 14.82
N ALA A 69 19.01 -0.17 14.68
CA ALA A 69 19.10 -0.83 13.37
C ALA A 69 17.72 -1.15 12.76
N PRO A 70 16.75 -1.74 13.49
CA PRO A 70 15.39 -1.92 12.97
C PRO A 70 14.69 -0.60 12.63
N VAL A 71 14.86 0.44 13.45
CA VAL A 71 14.28 1.77 13.18
C VAL A 71 14.83 2.37 11.88
N ALA A 72 16.15 2.28 11.66
CA ALA A 72 16.77 2.74 10.42
C ALA A 72 16.25 1.98 9.19
N LEU A 73 16.12 0.65 9.30
CA LEU A 73 15.58 -0.17 8.22
C LEU A 73 14.12 0.20 7.90
N ILE A 74 13.27 0.39 8.91
CA ILE A 74 11.86 0.79 8.71
C ILE A 74 11.78 2.14 7.98
N ASN A 75 12.58 3.13 8.41
CA ASN A 75 12.60 4.44 7.76
C ASN A 75 13.09 4.37 6.31
N ALA A 76 14.14 3.58 6.04
CA ALA A 76 14.65 3.38 4.68
C ALA A 76 13.62 2.67 3.80
N ALA A 77 12.97 1.63 4.31
CA ALA A 77 11.94 0.89 3.57
C ALA A 77 10.72 1.77 3.27
N ALA A 78 10.21 2.50 4.27
CA ALA A 78 9.06 3.40 4.08
C ALA A 78 9.36 4.48 3.04
N THR A 79 10.54 5.10 3.13
CA THR A 79 10.97 6.13 2.17
C THR A 79 11.15 5.57 0.77
N GLY A 80 11.80 4.41 0.64
CA GLY A 80 12.01 3.74 -0.65
C GLY A 80 10.70 3.32 -1.31
N ILE A 81 9.74 2.80 -0.54
CA ILE A 81 8.42 2.41 -1.04
C ILE A 81 7.64 3.64 -1.53
N VAL A 82 7.58 4.72 -0.75
CA VAL A 82 6.89 5.96 -1.17
C VAL A 82 7.56 6.53 -2.41
N GLY A 83 8.88 6.61 -2.45
CA GLY A 83 9.62 7.10 -3.62
C GLY A 83 9.38 6.28 -4.89
N ALA A 84 9.30 4.95 -4.78
CA ALA A 84 8.97 4.09 -5.92
C ALA A 84 7.53 4.33 -6.40
N ILE A 85 6.58 4.51 -5.49
CA ILE A 85 5.17 4.78 -5.84
C ILE A 85 5.02 6.16 -6.48
N ASP A 86 5.75 7.18 -5.99
CA ASP A 86 5.82 8.51 -6.61
C ASP A 86 6.31 8.44 -8.06
N GLN A 87 7.34 7.61 -8.33
CA GLN A 87 7.85 7.39 -9.69
C GLN A 87 6.78 6.73 -10.58
N ILE A 88 6.08 5.71 -10.09
CA ILE A 88 5.00 5.05 -10.84
C ILE A 88 3.87 6.04 -11.10
N ASN A 89 3.48 6.86 -10.11
CA ASN A 89 2.42 7.86 -10.25
C ASN A 89 2.78 8.90 -11.32
N THR A 90 4.04 9.34 -11.33
CA THR A 90 4.57 10.26 -12.34
C THR A 90 4.54 9.62 -13.73
N ALA A 91 5.01 8.38 -13.87
CA ALA A 91 5.03 7.66 -15.14
C ALA A 91 3.61 7.34 -15.67
N ALA A 92 2.67 7.06 -14.78
CA ALA A 92 1.29 6.76 -15.10
C ALA A 92 0.40 8.01 -15.22
N ASN A 93 0.94 9.21 -14.96
CA ASN A 93 0.18 10.47 -14.93
C ASN A 93 -1.13 10.35 -14.10
N GLY A 94 -1.05 9.70 -12.94
CA GLY A 94 -2.19 9.51 -12.03
C GLY A 94 -2.99 8.22 -12.20
N ALA A 95 -2.95 7.54 -13.36
CA ALA A 95 -3.72 6.31 -13.58
C ALA A 95 -3.09 5.35 -14.60
N ALA A 96 -3.13 4.05 -14.32
CA ALA A 96 -2.68 2.99 -15.22
C ALA A 96 -3.86 2.13 -15.66
N THR A 97 -4.11 2.01 -16.96
CA THR A 97 -5.24 1.23 -17.51
C THR A 97 -4.73 0.10 -18.39
N VAL A 98 -5.29 -1.09 -18.19
CA VAL A 98 -5.11 -2.25 -19.07
C VAL A 98 -6.46 -2.66 -19.63
N SER A 99 -6.55 -2.82 -20.94
CA SER A 99 -7.77 -3.23 -21.65
C SER A 99 -7.54 -4.54 -22.40
N TYR A 100 -8.52 -5.44 -22.36
CA TYR A 100 -8.51 -6.73 -23.04
C TYR A 100 -9.90 -7.06 -23.61
N ASP A 101 -9.95 -7.87 -24.67
CA ASP A 101 -11.17 -8.46 -25.25
C ASP A 101 -11.51 -9.77 -24.52
#